data_AF-A0A3B9KLF2-F1
#
_entry.id   AF-A0A3B9KLF2-F1
#
_cell.length_a   1.000
_cell.length_b   1.000
_cell.length_c   1.000
_cell.angle_alpha   90.00
_cell.angle_beta   90.00
_cell.angle_gamma   90.00
#
_symmetry.space_group_name_H-M   'P 1'
#
loop_
_entity.id
_entity.type
_entity.pdbx_description
1 polymer ?
#
loop_
_entity_poly.entity_id
_entity_poly.type
_entity_poly.pdbx_seq_one_letter_code
_entity_poly.pdbx_strand_id
1 'polypeptide(L)'
;MLSLLEIPGFLGTKASLLSDISLILSLISLVLFIIAGLEGRRRQFKKHCPTQTIALILIFLAVVLFMAPVYSQQYESANAGLTPFLPNGLITLHAGFGGLTLLYGVYVLLVGYNVFRSKDKKILMRIASILFIIVSISGIVIYSSLYL
;
A
#
# COMPACT_ATOMS: atom_id res chain seq x y z
N MET A 1 -6.33 27.29 -3.04
CA MET A 1 -6.27 26.02 -3.79
C MET A 1 -7.03 25.00 -2.96
N LEU A 2 -8.16 24.45 -3.44
CA LEU A 2 -8.93 23.47 -2.68
C LEU A 2 -8.03 22.28 -2.36
N SER A 3 -7.74 22.05 -1.08
CA SER A 3 -7.02 20.87 -0.67
C SER A 3 -7.95 19.69 -0.88
N LEU A 4 -7.56 18.72 -1.72
CA LEU A 4 -8.34 17.50 -1.93
C LEU A 4 -8.51 16.68 -0.62
N LEU A 5 -7.80 17.06 0.45
CA LEU A 5 -7.98 16.52 1.81
C LEU A 5 -9.23 17.07 2.51
N GLU A 6 -9.74 18.23 2.11
CA GLU A 6 -10.94 18.87 2.70
C GLU A 6 -12.23 18.47 1.99
N ILE A 7 -12.11 17.88 0.79
CA ILE A 7 -13.25 17.38 0.02
C ILE A 7 -13.71 16.04 0.66
N PRO A 8 -14.99 15.89 1.01
CA PRO A 8 -15.50 14.64 1.54
C PRO A 8 -15.32 13.50 0.54
N GLY A 9 -15.07 12.30 1.06
CA GLY A 9 -14.98 11.07 0.30
C GLY A 9 -16.30 10.69 -0.38
N PHE A 10 -16.22 9.71 -1.28
CA PHE A 10 -17.36 9.16 -2.01
C PHE A 10 -17.84 7.81 -1.48
N LEU A 11 -17.13 7.21 -0.51
CA LEU A 11 -17.50 5.93 0.11
C LEU A 11 -18.55 6.06 1.22
N GLY A 12 -19.06 7.28 1.49
CA GLY A 12 -20.06 7.52 2.52
C GLY A 12 -19.53 7.44 3.95
N THR A 13 -18.21 7.58 4.12
CA THR A 13 -17.51 7.56 5.42
C THR A 13 -17.13 8.98 5.84
N LYS A 14 -16.47 9.14 7.00
CA LYS A 14 -15.89 10.43 7.44
C LYS A 14 -14.56 10.76 6.74
N ALA A 15 -14.14 9.95 5.76
CA ALA A 15 -12.87 10.09 5.08
C ALA A 15 -12.86 11.25 4.06
N SER A 16 -11.65 11.72 3.74
CA SER A 16 -11.43 12.65 2.64
C SER A 16 -11.38 11.93 1.29
N LEU A 17 -11.57 12.69 0.20
CA LEU A 17 -11.44 12.18 -1.17
C LEU A 17 -10.10 11.46 -1.41
N LEU A 18 -8.98 12.00 -0.90
CA LEU A 18 -7.67 11.34 -0.99
C LEU A 18 -7.62 10.00 -0.28
N SER A 19 -8.22 9.93 0.91
CA SER A 19 -8.25 8.70 1.69
C SER A 19 -9.00 7.60 0.93
N ASP A 20 -10.14 7.94 0.33
CA ASP A 20 -10.94 7.00 -0.48
C ASP A 20 -10.21 6.55 -1.74
N ILE A 21 -9.59 7.47 -2.48
CA ILE A 21 -8.80 7.12 -3.67
C ILE A 21 -7.64 6.21 -3.28
N SER A 22 -6.94 6.52 -2.18
CA SER A 22 -5.83 5.71 -1.70
C SER A 22 -6.26 4.28 -1.34
N LEU A 23 -7.42 4.12 -0.69
CA LEU A 23 -7.98 2.82 -0.35
C LEU A 23 -8.36 2.04 -1.61
N ILE A 24 -9.07 2.67 -2.56
CA ILE A 24 -9.50 2.01 -3.79
C ILE A 24 -8.31 1.54 -4.62
N LEU A 25 -7.29 2.39 -4.81
CA LEU A 25 -6.07 1.99 -5.52
C LEU A 25 -5.35 0.85 -4.82
N SER A 26 -5.31 0.86 -3.48
CA SER A 26 -4.72 -0.21 -2.69
C SER A 26 -5.50 -1.52 -2.81
N LEU A 27 -6.83 -1.48 -2.85
CA LEU A 27 -7.68 -2.65 -3.05
C LEU A 27 -7.53 -3.24 -4.46
N ILE A 28 -7.48 -2.39 -5.49
CA ILE A 28 -7.22 -2.84 -6.87
C ILE A 28 -5.83 -3.48 -6.95
N SER A 29 -4.81 -2.86 -6.34
CA SER A 29 -3.47 -3.42 -6.26
C SER A 29 -3.47 -4.78 -5.54
N LEU A 30 -4.20 -4.93 -4.44
CA LEU A 30 -4.35 -6.19 -3.72
C LEU A 30 -4.97 -7.29 -4.58
N VAL A 31 -6.02 -6.98 -5.33
CA VAL A 31 -6.65 -7.93 -6.26
C VAL A 31 -5.65 -8.36 -7.34
N LEU A 32 -4.95 -7.41 -7.97
CA LEU A 32 -3.94 -7.72 -8.98
C LEU A 32 -2.78 -8.55 -8.40
N PHE A 33 -2.36 -8.27 -7.16
CA PHE A 33 -1.34 -9.05 -6.46
C PHE A 33 -1.79 -10.50 -6.24
N ILE A 34 -3.05 -10.72 -5.86
CA ILE A 34 -3.63 -12.06 -5.71
C ILE A 34 -3.62 -12.77 -7.08
N ILE A 35 -4.07 -12.10 -8.15
CA ILE A 35 -4.05 -12.65 -9.52
C ILE A 35 -2.62 -13.02 -9.93
N ALA A 36 -1.66 -12.12 -9.76
CA ALA A 36 -0.26 -12.37 -10.07
C ALA A 36 0.30 -13.56 -9.26
N GLY A 37 -0.08 -13.68 -7.98
CA GLY A 37 0.27 -14.83 -7.14
C GLY A 37 -0.27 -16.16 -7.68
N LEU A 38 -1.51 -16.18 -8.17
CA LEU A 38 -2.11 -17.35 -8.82
C LEU A 38 -1.40 -17.70 -10.14
N GLU A 39 -1.06 -16.71 -10.95
CA GLU A 39 -0.29 -16.88 -12.20
C GLU A 39 1.10 -17.47 -11.91
N GLY A 40 1.77 -16.97 -10.87
CA GLY A 40 3.07 -17.47 -10.42
C GLY A 40 2.99 -18.94 -9.96
N ARG A 41 1.95 -19.32 -9.21
CA ARG A 41 1.71 -20.72 -8.81
C ARG A 41 1.47 -21.63 -10.02
N ARG A 42 0.76 -21.14 -11.04
CA ARG A 42 0.50 -21.85 -12.31
C ARG A 42 1.68 -21.81 -13.29
N ARG A 43 2.83 -21.24 -12.88
CA ARG A 43 4.04 -21.06 -13.72
C ARG A 43 3.79 -20.23 -14.99
N GLN A 44 2.76 -19.38 -14.99
CA GLN A 44 2.44 -18.49 -16.11
C GLN A 44 3.25 -17.18 -16.03
N PHE A 45 4.59 -17.30 -16.05
CA PHE A 45 5.48 -16.16 -15.76
C PHE A 45 5.36 -14.99 -16.74
N LYS A 46 4.97 -15.25 -17.99
CA LYS A 46 4.71 -14.21 -19.00
C LYS A 46 3.55 -13.27 -18.62
N LYS A 47 2.56 -13.78 -17.87
CA LYS A 47 1.44 -12.98 -17.35
C LYS A 47 1.73 -12.42 -15.96
N HIS A 48 2.37 -13.24 -15.12
CA HIS A 48 2.75 -12.86 -13.77
C HIS A 48 3.53 -11.54 -13.72
N CYS A 49 4.59 -11.40 -14.53
CA CYS A 49 5.44 -10.20 -14.48
C CYS A 49 4.67 -8.89 -14.75
N PRO A 50 3.94 -8.72 -15.87
CA PRO A 50 3.20 -7.49 -16.09
C PRO A 50 2.09 -7.26 -15.05
N THR A 51 1.34 -8.29 -14.66
CA THR A 51 0.30 -8.15 -13.62
C THR A 51 0.89 -7.65 -12.30
N GLN A 52 2.01 -8.24 -11.86
CA GLN A 52 2.72 -7.85 -10.65
C GLN A 52 3.28 -6.42 -10.74
N THR A 53 3.83 -6.04 -11.89
CA THR A 53 4.34 -4.68 -12.13
C THR A 53 3.24 -3.64 -12.02
N ILE A 54 2.08 -3.89 -12.64
CA ILE A 54 0.93 -2.99 -12.57
C ILE A 54 0.44 -2.86 -11.12
N ALA A 55 0.32 -3.98 -10.40
CA ALA A 55 -0.04 -3.97 -8.98
C ALA A 55 0.92 -3.09 -8.17
N LEU A 56 2.23 -3.23 -8.39
CA LEU A 56 3.26 -2.46 -7.68
C LEU A 56 3.21 -0.96 -8.03
N ILE A 57 2.98 -0.61 -9.29
CA ILE A 57 2.83 0.78 -9.72
C ILE A 57 1.61 1.41 -9.05
N LEU A 58 0.47 0.71 -9.02
CA LEU A 58 -0.74 1.24 -8.40
C LEU A 58 -0.56 1.52 -6.91
N ILE A 59 0.06 0.59 -6.15
CA ILE A 59 0.32 0.83 -4.73
C ILE A 59 1.37 1.92 -4.53
N PHE A 60 2.38 2.02 -5.40
CA PHE A 60 3.34 3.12 -5.35
C PHE A 60 2.65 4.48 -5.52
N LEU A 61 1.77 4.60 -6.52
CA LEU A 61 0.99 5.82 -6.75
C LEU A 61 0.05 6.10 -5.57
N ALA A 62 -0.64 5.08 -5.04
CA ALA A 62 -1.48 5.19 -3.85
C ALA A 62 -0.69 5.79 -2.67
N VAL A 63 0.52 5.28 -2.42
CA VAL A 63 1.38 5.72 -1.33
C VAL A 63 1.89 7.14 -1.54
N VAL A 64 2.50 7.43 -2.69
CA VAL A 64 3.20 8.71 -2.91
C VAL A 64 2.23 9.87 -3.12
N LEU A 65 1.16 9.66 -3.90
CA LEU A 65 0.28 10.75 -4.31
C LEU A 65 -0.90 10.98 -3.36
N PHE A 66 -1.32 9.95 -2.61
CA PHE A 66 -2.55 10.02 -1.82
C PHE A 66 -2.32 9.74 -0.33
N MET A 67 -1.64 8.65 0.04
CA MET A 67 -1.40 8.34 1.47
C MET A 67 -0.40 9.29 2.12
N ALA A 68 0.73 9.60 1.46
CA ALA A 68 1.78 10.44 2.05
C ALA A 68 1.27 11.85 2.39
N PRO A 69 0.52 12.55 1.52
CA PRO A 69 -0.07 13.83 1.88
C PRO A 69 -1.06 13.74 3.06
N VAL A 70 -1.92 12.70 3.08
CA VAL A 70 -2.86 12.48 4.19
C VAL A 70 -2.13 12.23 5.50
N TYR A 71 -1.09 11.39 5.48
CA TYR A 71 -0.28 11.09 6.65
C TYR A 71 0.43 12.33 7.18
N SER A 72 1.03 13.16 6.32
CA SER A 72 1.71 14.38 6.76
C SER A 72 0.76 15.35 7.46
N GLN A 73 -0.45 15.55 6.93
CA GLN A 73 -1.45 16.43 7.57
C GLN A 73 -1.93 15.86 8.91
N GLN A 74 -2.17 14.55 8.98
CA GLN A 74 -2.55 13.88 10.23
C GLN A 74 -1.45 13.97 11.28
N TYR A 75 -0.19 13.80 10.88
CA TYR A 75 0.97 13.91 11.75
C TYR A 75 1.15 15.35 12.28
N GLU A 76 0.95 16.37 11.44
CA GLU A 76 0.95 17.77 11.87
C GLU A 76 -0.17 18.04 12.89
N SER A 77 -1.39 17.56 12.61
CA SER A 77 -2.54 17.71 13.51
C SER A 77 -2.31 17.00 14.85
N ALA A 78 -1.65 15.84 14.84
CA ALA A 78 -1.27 15.09 16.02
C ALA A 78 -0.28 15.83 16.92
N ASN A 79 0.77 16.42 16.31
CA ASN A 79 1.76 17.20 17.05
C ASN A 79 1.17 18.49 17.63
N ALA A 80 0.08 19.00 17.03
CA ALA A 80 -0.73 20.09 17.61
C ALA A 80 -1.66 19.63 18.75
N GLY A 81 -1.63 18.34 19.13
CA GLY A 81 -2.46 17.79 20.21
C GLY A 81 -3.92 17.50 19.83
N LEU A 82 -4.24 17.52 18.53
CA LEU A 82 -5.63 17.40 18.05
C LEU A 82 -6.11 15.95 17.90
N THR A 83 -5.22 14.96 18.04
CA THR A 83 -5.56 13.52 17.86
C THR A 83 -4.89 12.64 18.92
N PRO A 84 -5.53 11.52 19.34
CA PRO A 84 -4.98 10.66 20.39
C PRO A 84 -3.66 9.96 19.97
N PHE A 85 -2.79 9.69 20.95
CA PHE A 85 -1.45 9.10 20.73
C PHE A 85 -1.49 7.66 20.17
N LEU A 86 -2.40 6.82 20.66
CA LEU A 86 -2.46 5.39 20.30
C LEU A 86 -2.84 5.13 18.82
N PRO A 87 -3.84 5.82 18.23
CA PRO A 87 -4.07 5.83 16.79
C PRO A 87 -2.85 6.25 15.97
N ASN A 88 -2.11 7.28 16.40
CA ASN A 88 -0.94 7.78 15.68
C ASN A 88 0.23 6.80 15.67
N GLY A 89 0.47 6.07 16.77
CA GLY A 89 1.49 5.05 16.83
C GLY A 89 1.26 3.93 15.80
N LEU A 90 0.02 3.44 15.68
CA LEU A 90 -0.34 2.41 14.70
C LEU A 90 -0.22 2.90 13.26
N ILE A 91 -0.63 4.14 12.97
CA ILE A 91 -0.49 4.74 11.63
C ILE A 91 0.99 4.89 11.28
N THR A 92 1.82 5.36 12.21
CA THR A 92 3.28 5.52 12.01
C THR A 92 3.94 4.19 11.74
N LEU A 93 3.60 3.16 12.52
CA LEU A 93 4.10 1.80 12.33
C LEU A 93 3.70 1.23 10.96
N HIS A 94 2.43 1.39 10.57
CA HIS A 94 1.95 0.96 9.26
C HIS A 94 2.66 1.72 8.13
N ALA A 95 2.84 3.04 8.24
CA ALA A 95 3.53 3.84 7.25
C ALA A 95 4.99 3.40 7.06
N GLY A 96 5.73 3.21 8.17
CA GLY A 96 7.12 2.73 8.13
C GLY A 96 7.23 1.31 7.57
N PHE A 97 6.41 0.38 8.08
CA PHE A 97 6.42 -1.01 7.64
C PHE A 97 5.95 -1.16 6.18
N GLY A 98 4.95 -0.38 5.77
CA GLY A 98 4.45 -0.29 4.41
C GLY A 98 5.49 0.26 3.45
N GLY A 99 6.20 1.34 3.83
CA GLY A 99 7.30 1.89 3.05
C GLY A 99 8.43 0.89 2.83
N LEU A 100 8.87 0.20 3.89
CA LEU A 100 9.88 -0.86 3.77
C LEU A 100 9.41 -2.03 2.89
N THR A 101 8.14 -2.42 3.04
CA THR A 101 7.53 -3.48 2.21
C THR A 101 7.46 -3.08 0.75
N LEU A 102 7.15 -1.82 0.44
CA LEU A 102 7.12 -1.28 -0.92
C LEU A 102 8.51 -1.30 -1.55
N LEU A 103 9.53 -0.81 -0.83
CA LEU A 103 10.93 -0.86 -1.28
C LEU A 103 11.40 -2.29 -1.51
N TYR A 104 11.05 -3.21 -0.61
CA TYR A 104 11.34 -4.62 -0.77
C TYR A 104 10.63 -5.22 -2.00
N GLY A 105 9.36 -4.86 -2.24
CA GLY A 105 8.61 -5.25 -3.42
C GLY A 105 9.27 -4.80 -4.73
N VAL A 106 9.76 -3.56 -4.78
CA VAL A 106 10.55 -3.03 -5.91
C VAL A 106 11.82 -3.85 -6.11
N TYR A 107 12.57 -4.13 -5.06
CA TYR A 107 13.76 -4.98 -5.13
C TYR A 107 13.44 -6.38 -5.69
N VAL A 108 12.39 -7.03 -5.19
CA VAL A 108 11.96 -8.37 -5.67
C VAL A 108 11.51 -8.32 -7.13
N LEU A 109 10.83 -7.26 -7.56
CA LEU A 109 10.45 -7.06 -8.95
C LEU A 109 11.69 -6.96 -9.85
N LEU A 110 12.70 -6.18 -9.45
CA LEU A 110 13.96 -6.03 -10.18
C LEU A 110 14.75 -7.34 -10.27
N VAL A 111 14.71 -8.18 -9.23
CA VAL A 111 15.23 -9.56 -9.28
C VAL A 111 14.43 -10.42 -10.27
N GLY A 112 13.12 -10.22 -10.37
CA GLY A 112 12.23 -10.87 -11.34
C GLY A 112 12.60 -10.52 -12.79
N TYR A 113 12.90 -9.25 -13.06
CA TYR A 113 13.38 -8.76 -14.36
C TYR A 113 14.87 -9.02 -14.62
N ASN A 114 15.56 -9.73 -13.73
CA ASN A 114 17.00 -10.02 -13.81
C ASN A 114 17.92 -8.78 -13.81
N VAL A 115 17.44 -7.64 -13.31
CA VAL A 115 18.28 -6.46 -13.04
C VAL A 115 19.22 -6.75 -11.87
N PHE A 116 18.71 -7.42 -10.84
CA PHE A 116 19.50 -7.93 -9.72
C PHE A 116 19.54 -9.45 -9.70
N ARG A 117 20.66 -10.01 -9.22
CA ARG A 117 20.83 -11.46 -9.06
C ARG A 117 20.48 -11.87 -7.63
N SER A 118 19.78 -12.99 -7.49
CA SER A 118 19.53 -13.65 -6.22
C SER A 118 19.54 -15.16 -6.42
N LYS A 119 20.10 -15.89 -5.45
CA LYS A 119 20.12 -17.35 -5.45
C LYS A 119 18.73 -17.93 -5.13
N ASP A 120 17.93 -17.23 -4.33
CA ASP A 120 16.69 -17.75 -3.76
C ASP A 120 15.46 -16.89 -4.10
N LYS A 121 15.17 -16.72 -5.39
CA LYS A 121 14.02 -15.94 -5.88
C LYS A 121 12.68 -16.35 -5.22
N LYS A 122 12.50 -17.65 -4.96
CA LYS A 122 11.27 -18.19 -4.36
C LYS A 122 11.04 -17.71 -2.92
N ILE A 123 12.12 -17.62 -2.12
CA ILE A 123 12.03 -17.13 -0.74
C ILE A 123 11.71 -15.64 -0.76
N LEU A 124 12.41 -14.88 -1.59
CA LEU A 124 12.16 -13.44 -1.76
C LEU A 124 10.70 -13.14 -2.10
N MET A 125 10.15 -13.85 -3.10
CA MET A 125 8.74 -13.69 -3.49
C MET A 125 7.76 -14.06 -2.37
N ARG A 126 8.07 -15.10 -1.58
CA ARG A 126 7.20 -15.52 -0.47
C ARG A 126 7.19 -14.49 0.64
N ILE A 127 8.36 -13.95 1.02
CA ILE A 127 8.47 -12.88 2.01
C ILE A 127 7.70 -11.65 1.53
N ALA A 128 7.91 -11.23 0.27
CA ALA A 128 7.21 -10.08 -0.30
C ALA A 128 5.69 -10.25 -0.27
N SER A 129 5.20 -11.46 -0.58
CA SER A 129 3.77 -11.79 -0.54
C SER A 129 3.18 -11.69 0.86
N ILE A 130 3.88 -12.23 1.86
CA ILE A 130 3.42 -12.18 3.25
C ILE A 130 3.39 -10.74 3.75
N LEU A 131 4.48 -9.98 3.52
CA LEU A 131 4.57 -8.58 3.92
C LEU A 131 3.48 -7.74 3.27
N PHE A 132 3.26 -7.90 1.97
CA PHE A 132 2.24 -7.16 1.24
C PHE A 132 0.85 -7.45 1.81
N ILE A 133 0.49 -8.70 2.08
CA ILE A 133 -0.81 -9.06 2.70
C ILE A 133 -0.98 -8.42 4.08
N ILE A 134 0.06 -8.47 4.93
CA ILE A 134 0.01 -7.87 6.28
C ILE A 134 -0.22 -6.36 6.19
N VAL A 135 0.52 -5.67 5.30
CA VAL A 135 0.36 -4.23 5.09
C VAL A 135 -1.01 -3.92 4.52
N SER A 136 -1.50 -4.64 3.51
CA SER A 136 -2.83 -4.38 2.95
C SER A 136 -3.95 -4.55 3.98
N ILE A 137 -3.93 -5.61 4.79
CA ILE A 137 -4.93 -5.83 5.84
C ILE A 137 -4.87 -4.73 6.89
N SER A 138 -3.66 -4.39 7.37
CA SER A 138 -3.52 -3.32 8.37
C SER A 138 -3.98 -1.96 7.85
N GLY A 139 -3.75 -1.65 6.57
CA GLY A 139 -4.24 -0.41 5.94
C GLY A 139 -5.78 -0.34 5.90
N ILE A 140 -6.45 -1.46 5.56
CA ILE A 140 -7.92 -1.55 5.59
C ILE A 140 -8.46 -1.35 7.01
N VAL A 141 -7.83 -2.00 8.00
CA VAL A 141 -8.21 -1.88 9.41
C VAL A 141 -8.05 -0.44 9.89
N ILE A 142 -6.94 0.22 9.56
CA ILE A 142 -6.69 1.63 9.91
C ILE A 142 -7.74 2.54 9.28
N TYR A 143 -7.98 2.42 7.97
CA TYR A 143 -9.00 3.22 7.30
C TYR A 143 -10.37 3.04 7.98
N SER A 144 -10.76 1.79 8.23
CA SER A 144 -12.04 1.47 8.85
C SER A 144 -12.14 2.07 10.26
N SER A 145 -11.08 1.96 11.06
CA SER A 145 -11.05 2.46 12.44
C SER A 145 -11.07 3.98 12.54
N LEU A 146 -10.58 4.68 11.51
CA LEU A 146 -10.54 6.14 11.49
C LEU A 146 -11.83 6.76 10.94
N TYR A 147 -12.50 6.10 10.00
CA TYR A 147 -13.52 6.75 9.17
C TYR A 147 -14.94 6.14 9.25
N LEU A 148 -15.10 4.93 9.80
CA LEU A 148 -16.40 4.32 10.09
C LEU A 148 -16.75 4.53 11.57
#